data_AF-A0A2G9S3W9-F1
#
_entry.id   AF-A0A2G9S3W9-F1
#
_cell.length_a   1.000
_cell.length_b   1.000
_cell.length_c   1.000
_cell.angle_alpha   90.00
_cell.angle_beta   90.00
_cell.angle_gamma   90.00
#
_symmetry.space_group_name_H-M   'P 1'
#
loop_
_entity.id
_entity.type
_entity.pdbx_description
1 polymer ?
#
loop_
_entity_poly.entity_id
_entity_poly.type
_entity_poly.pdbx_seq_one_letter_code
_entity_poly.pdbx_strand_id
1 'polypeptide(L)'
;IVMYIGQASKDLLKWPRPSSPPVVKLETRVEAEYGMPSTHAIAATAISFTFLLASIGRYQDVICGASIALLFLAVTFPMWHLVDHQLLTNLICPVIAVTAGFLLSYNWPKLDHYSTTRADTTVILGVGAGTCVGVWLTNQLGLTYIPAGDFPLTIPPITFNLLLKVILRFILGVFLLVVTRYVAKTLSLKALGSWYKVSMHDQLVKQRLEIEVPYKYVTYTSIGIVGTAIVPWIYHILDL
;
A
#
# COMPACT_ATOMS: atom_id res chain seq x y z
N ILE A 1 1.78 -3.99 -9.77
CA ILE A 1 2.63 -4.34 -10.95
C ILE A 1 3.63 -3.22 -11.21
N VAL A 2 3.19 -2.01 -11.57
CA VAL A 2 4.08 -0.88 -11.90
C VAL A 2 5.05 -0.51 -10.76
N MET A 3 4.58 -0.48 -9.51
CA MET A 3 5.44 -0.26 -8.33
C MET A 3 6.49 -1.36 -8.13
N TYR A 4 6.13 -2.62 -8.36
CA TYR A 4 7.06 -3.74 -8.26
C TYR A 4 8.12 -3.70 -9.37
N ILE A 5 7.73 -3.36 -10.59
CA ILE A 5 8.66 -3.13 -11.71
C ILE A 5 9.59 -1.95 -11.37
N GLY A 6 9.06 -0.88 -10.78
CA GLY A 6 9.84 0.25 -10.30
C GLY A 6 10.90 -0.13 -9.27
N GLN A 7 10.50 -0.89 -8.25
CA GLN A 7 11.42 -1.38 -7.21
C GLN A 7 12.46 -2.37 -7.78
N ALA A 8 12.06 -3.28 -8.67
CA ALA A 8 12.98 -4.18 -9.36
C ALA A 8 14.01 -3.40 -10.21
N SER A 9 13.57 -2.35 -10.90
CA SER A 9 14.45 -1.45 -11.66
C SER A 9 15.40 -0.65 -10.77
N LYS A 10 14.96 -0.25 -9.56
CA LYS A 10 15.83 0.40 -8.56
C LYS A 10 16.92 -0.54 -8.08
N ASP A 11 16.57 -1.79 -7.78
CA ASP A 11 17.53 -2.82 -7.38
C ASP A 11 18.51 -3.18 -8.52
N LEU A 12 18.12 -2.99 -9.79
CA LEU A 12 18.98 -3.21 -10.95
C LEU A 12 19.91 -2.03 -11.23
N LEU A 13 19.38 -0.81 -11.26
CA LEU A 13 20.11 0.39 -11.66
C LEU A 13 20.95 0.99 -10.54
N LYS A 14 20.47 0.88 -9.29
CA LYS A 14 21.15 1.32 -8.06
C LYS A 14 21.76 2.72 -8.14
N TRP A 15 21.13 3.61 -8.90
CA TRP A 15 21.65 4.94 -9.20
C TRP A 15 21.60 5.84 -7.95
N PRO A 16 22.69 6.52 -7.55
CA PRO A 16 22.72 7.37 -6.36
C PRO A 16 21.90 8.64 -6.59
N ARG A 17 21.15 9.11 -5.58
CA ARG A 17 20.42 10.38 -5.72
C ARG A 17 21.37 11.53 -6.06
N PRO A 18 20.95 12.48 -6.92
CA PRO A 18 21.73 13.68 -7.18
C PRO A 18 21.88 14.52 -5.90
N SER A 19 23.08 15.07 -5.69
CA SER A 19 23.37 15.96 -4.55
C SER A 19 22.51 17.22 -4.60
N SER A 20 21.74 17.49 -3.54
CA SER A 20 20.75 18.58 -3.52
C SER A 20 20.91 19.57 -2.34
N PRO A 21 22.00 20.34 -2.23
CA PRO A 21 22.01 21.59 -1.45
C PRO A 21 21.32 22.70 -2.29
N PRO A 22 20.33 23.49 -1.80
CA PRO A 22 20.01 23.88 -0.41
C PRO A 22 18.59 23.46 0.03
N VAL A 23 18.16 22.23 -0.28
CA VAL A 23 16.77 21.79 -0.05
C VAL A 23 16.61 21.18 1.34
N VAL A 24 15.65 21.68 2.14
CA VAL A 24 15.26 21.08 3.42
C VAL A 24 14.66 19.70 3.15
N LYS A 25 15.29 18.66 3.70
CA LYS A 25 14.94 17.26 3.45
C LYS A 25 13.88 16.81 4.45
N LEU A 26 12.69 16.50 3.97
CA LEU A 26 11.52 16.21 4.81
C LEU A 26 11.43 14.75 5.26
N GLU A 27 12.00 13.82 4.49
CA GLU A 27 11.95 12.38 4.76
C GLU A 27 13.37 11.78 4.65
N THR A 28 14.01 11.56 5.81
CA THR A 28 15.36 10.96 5.87
C THR A 28 15.38 9.51 5.35
N ARG A 29 14.26 8.78 5.45
CA ARG A 29 14.08 7.43 4.88
C ARG A 29 14.16 7.40 3.36
N VAL A 30 13.84 8.49 2.69
CA VAL A 30 13.77 8.55 1.23
C VAL A 30 15.14 8.87 0.60
N GLU A 31 16.08 9.38 1.40
CA GLU A 31 17.51 9.43 1.05
C GLU A 31 18.13 8.03 0.95
N ALA A 32 17.48 7.06 1.59
CA ALA A 32 17.94 5.68 1.65
C ALA A 32 17.74 4.88 0.39
N GLU A 33 16.84 5.37 -0.45
CA GLU A 33 16.35 4.68 -1.61
C GLU A 33 17.12 5.14 -2.85
N TYR A 34 17.47 4.21 -3.73
CA TYR A 34 18.10 4.54 -5.01
C TYR A 34 17.28 5.58 -5.78
N GLY A 35 17.99 6.51 -6.43
CA GLY A 35 17.44 7.71 -7.04
C GLY A 35 16.68 7.48 -8.34
N MET A 36 16.96 6.40 -9.07
CA MET A 36 16.28 6.07 -10.32
C MET A 36 15.86 4.60 -10.42
N PRO A 37 14.71 4.30 -11.06
CA PRO A 37 13.65 5.25 -11.44
C PRO A 37 12.88 5.72 -10.20
N SER A 38 12.42 6.97 -10.16
CA SER A 38 11.70 7.49 -8.98
C SER A 38 10.40 6.71 -8.73
N THR A 39 10.29 6.07 -7.57
CA THR A 39 9.08 5.34 -7.12
C THR A 39 7.86 6.25 -7.12
N HIS A 40 8.03 7.48 -6.65
CA HIS A 40 6.99 8.51 -6.64
C HIS A 40 6.60 8.92 -8.06
N ALA A 41 7.56 9.08 -8.98
CA ALA A 41 7.26 9.41 -10.37
C ALA A 41 6.56 8.26 -11.10
N ILE A 42 6.98 7.01 -10.86
CA ILE A 42 6.34 5.82 -11.41
C ILE A 42 4.91 5.67 -10.90
N ALA A 43 4.69 5.83 -9.59
CA ALA A 43 3.36 5.82 -9.00
C ALA A 43 2.50 6.96 -9.58
N ALA A 44 3.03 8.19 -9.57
CA ALA A 44 2.33 9.37 -10.03
C ALA A 44 1.92 9.25 -11.51
N THR A 45 2.82 8.81 -12.38
CA THR A 45 2.51 8.61 -13.80
C THR A 45 1.48 7.50 -14.00
N ALA A 46 1.67 6.33 -13.40
CA ALA A 46 0.73 5.22 -13.53
C ALA A 46 -0.67 5.58 -13.03
N ILE A 47 -0.76 6.23 -11.86
CA ILE A 47 -2.02 6.68 -11.28
C ILE A 47 -2.64 7.77 -12.17
N SER A 48 -1.87 8.76 -12.62
CA SER A 48 -2.37 9.85 -13.46
C SER A 48 -2.91 9.34 -14.80
N PHE A 49 -2.20 8.44 -15.47
CA PHE A 49 -2.66 7.85 -16.74
C PHE A 49 -3.86 6.94 -16.54
N THR A 50 -3.88 6.12 -15.48
CA THR A 50 -5.05 5.29 -15.15
C THR A 50 -6.27 6.16 -14.88
N PHE A 51 -6.09 7.25 -14.15
CA PHE A 51 -7.14 8.21 -13.85
C PHE A 51 -7.62 8.95 -15.10
N LEU A 52 -6.70 9.43 -15.94
CA LEU A 52 -7.03 10.09 -17.20
C LEU A 52 -7.86 9.16 -18.10
N LEU A 53 -7.41 7.93 -18.31
CA LEU A 53 -8.12 6.93 -19.11
C LEU A 53 -9.49 6.58 -18.52
N ALA A 54 -9.60 6.44 -17.19
CA ALA A 54 -10.86 6.17 -16.51
C ALA A 54 -11.84 7.36 -16.53
N SER A 55 -11.35 8.56 -16.85
CA SER A 55 -12.11 9.81 -16.78
C SER A 55 -12.56 10.37 -18.13
N ILE A 56 -12.29 9.66 -19.22
CA ILE A 56 -12.72 10.06 -20.57
C ILE A 56 -14.25 10.27 -20.54
N GLY A 57 -14.69 11.51 -20.79
CA GLY A 57 -16.10 11.91 -20.72
C GLY A 57 -16.61 12.45 -19.38
N ARG A 58 -15.78 12.54 -18.33
CA ARG A 58 -16.14 13.03 -16.98
C ARG A 58 -15.14 14.06 -16.43
N TYR A 59 -14.70 15.00 -17.26
CA TYR A 59 -13.64 15.95 -16.92
C TYR A 59 -13.95 16.87 -15.73
N GLN A 60 -15.23 17.20 -15.48
CA GLN A 60 -15.63 18.03 -14.34
C GLN A 60 -15.39 17.32 -13.00
N ASP A 61 -15.72 16.02 -12.92
CA ASP A 61 -15.50 15.19 -11.74
C ASP A 61 -14.01 15.07 -11.40
N VAL A 62 -13.17 15.01 -12.44
CA VAL A 62 -11.70 14.97 -12.31
C VAL A 62 -11.16 16.26 -11.71
N ILE A 63 -11.52 17.41 -12.26
CA ILE A 63 -11.02 18.70 -11.81
C ILE A 63 -11.46 18.96 -10.37
N CYS A 64 -12.72 18.65 -10.04
CA CYS A 64 -13.25 18.78 -8.69
C CYS A 64 -12.49 17.86 -7.71
N GLY A 65 -12.36 16.58 -8.04
CA GLY A 65 -11.64 15.61 -7.21
C GLY A 65 -10.17 15.95 -7.00
N ALA A 66 -9.47 16.38 -8.07
CA ALA A 66 -8.08 16.82 -8.00
C ALA A 66 -7.92 18.09 -7.13
N SER A 67 -8.84 19.04 -7.26
CA SER A 67 -8.81 20.28 -6.45
C SER A 67 -9.03 19.99 -4.97
N ILE A 68 -9.98 19.11 -4.64
CA ILE A 68 -10.23 18.67 -3.25
C ILE A 68 -9.00 17.94 -2.69
N ALA A 69 -8.39 17.04 -3.47
CA ALA A 69 -7.18 16.33 -3.06
C ALA A 69 -6.01 17.30 -2.82
N LEU A 70 -5.82 18.30 -3.68
CA LEU A 70 -4.76 19.30 -3.55
C LEU A 70 -4.98 20.21 -2.33
N LEU A 71 -6.23 20.60 -2.07
CA LEU A 71 -6.58 21.33 -0.85
C LEU A 71 -6.32 20.50 0.40
N PHE A 72 -6.74 19.24 0.41
CA PHE A 72 -6.50 18.33 1.53
C PHE A 72 -5.00 18.13 1.79
N LEU A 73 -4.20 17.96 0.72
CA LEU A 73 -2.75 17.87 0.81
C LEU A 73 -2.16 19.15 1.41
N ALA A 74 -2.52 20.33 0.88
CA ALA A 74 -1.99 21.60 1.35
C ALA A 74 -2.31 21.85 2.84
N VAL A 75 -3.50 21.47 3.29
CA VAL A 75 -3.92 21.63 4.69
C VAL A 75 -3.24 20.64 5.62
N THR A 76 -3.08 19.38 5.18
CA THR A 76 -2.50 18.33 6.04
C THR A 76 -0.98 18.32 6.05
N PHE A 77 -0.33 18.80 5.00
CA PHE A 77 1.12 18.78 4.80
C PHE A 77 1.93 19.30 6.01
N PRO A 78 1.60 20.43 6.65
CA PRO A 78 2.35 20.93 7.81
C PRO A 78 2.36 19.96 9.00
N MET A 79 1.39 19.04 9.08
CA MET A 79 1.24 18.09 10.17
C MET A 79 1.83 16.71 9.87
N TRP A 80 2.33 16.45 8.65
CA TRP A 80 2.74 15.11 8.24
C TRP A 80 3.86 14.50 9.09
N HIS A 81 4.83 15.30 9.54
CA HIS A 81 5.89 14.81 10.43
C HIS A 81 5.34 14.29 11.77
N LEU A 82 4.33 14.96 12.33
CA LEU A 82 3.69 14.52 13.56
C LEU A 82 2.90 13.23 13.34
N VAL A 83 2.19 13.15 12.21
CA VAL A 83 1.41 11.96 11.84
C VAL A 83 2.33 10.75 11.64
N ASP A 84 3.44 10.90 10.92
CA ASP A 84 4.40 9.81 10.69
C ASP A 84 5.04 9.34 12.00
N HIS A 85 5.51 10.26 12.84
CA HIS A 85 6.05 9.91 14.15
C HIS A 85 5.02 9.16 15.01
N GLN A 86 3.78 9.64 15.10
CA GLN A 86 2.70 8.97 15.84
C GLN A 86 2.38 7.60 15.27
N LEU A 87 2.26 7.48 13.94
CA LEU A 87 1.99 6.22 13.26
C LEU A 87 3.05 5.14 13.56
N LEU A 88 4.32 5.53 13.69
CA LEU A 88 5.43 4.60 13.89
C LEU A 88 5.67 4.23 15.35
N THR A 89 5.41 5.16 16.28
CA THR A 89 5.76 5.00 17.70
C THR A 89 4.59 4.56 18.56
N ASN A 90 3.38 5.01 18.27
CA ASN A 90 2.23 4.81 19.14
C ASN A 90 1.49 3.52 18.78
N LEU A 91 1.35 2.61 19.76
CA LEU A 91 0.64 1.33 19.61
C LEU A 91 -0.84 1.51 19.23
N ILE A 92 -1.45 2.64 19.61
CA ILE A 92 -2.88 2.89 19.41
C ILE A 92 -3.16 3.33 17.96
N CYS A 93 -2.23 4.01 17.29
CA CYS A 93 -2.39 4.49 15.92
C CYS A 93 -2.79 3.40 14.89
N PRO A 94 -2.11 2.24 14.80
CA PRO A 94 -2.52 1.18 13.89
C PRO A 94 -3.91 0.61 14.21
N VAL A 95 -4.29 0.53 15.50
CA VAL A 95 -5.63 0.09 15.93
C VAL A 95 -6.70 1.10 15.50
N ILE A 96 -6.43 2.39 15.65
CA ILE A 96 -7.33 3.46 15.17
C ILE A 96 -7.46 3.39 13.64
N ALA A 97 -6.36 3.19 12.90
CA ALA A 97 -6.39 3.11 11.44
C ALA A 97 -7.30 1.96 10.94
N VAL A 98 -7.21 0.78 11.58
CA VAL A 98 -8.05 -0.38 11.25
C VAL A 98 -9.51 -0.14 11.66
N THR A 99 -9.76 0.32 12.88
CA THR A 99 -11.14 0.52 13.36
C THR A 99 -11.84 1.64 12.62
N ALA A 100 -11.20 2.79 12.42
CA ALA A 100 -11.76 3.90 11.66
C ALA A 100 -11.98 3.54 10.19
N GLY A 101 -11.02 2.87 9.54
CA GLY A 101 -11.16 2.43 8.16
C GLY A 101 -12.32 1.45 7.96
N PHE A 102 -12.52 0.52 8.90
CA PHE A 102 -13.66 -0.39 8.88
C PHE A 102 -14.99 0.34 9.08
N LEU A 103 -15.07 1.22 10.09
CA LEU A 103 -16.29 1.99 10.37
C LEU A 103 -16.67 2.92 9.22
N LEU A 104 -15.71 3.55 8.56
CA LEU A 104 -15.95 4.36 7.36
C LEU A 104 -16.47 3.51 6.20
N SER A 105 -15.94 2.30 6.02
CA SER A 105 -16.39 1.36 5.00
C SER A 105 -17.81 0.85 5.27
N TYR A 106 -18.13 0.59 6.54
CA TYR A 106 -19.42 0.06 6.96
C TYR A 106 -20.53 1.12 6.93
N ASN A 107 -20.22 2.35 7.35
CA ASN A 107 -21.14 3.49 7.37
C ASN A 107 -21.16 4.27 6.04
N TRP A 108 -20.70 3.65 4.95
CA TRP A 108 -20.74 4.25 3.63
C TRP A 108 -22.19 4.62 3.24
N PRO A 109 -22.43 5.78 2.59
CA PRO A 109 -23.77 6.22 2.20
C PRO A 109 -24.53 5.14 1.43
N LYS A 110 -25.77 4.90 1.83
CA LYS A 110 -26.65 3.93 1.15
C LYS A 110 -27.07 4.50 -0.19
N LEU A 111 -26.89 3.72 -1.24
CA LEU A 111 -27.43 3.98 -2.57
C LEU A 111 -28.68 3.12 -2.77
N ASP A 112 -29.64 3.62 -3.56
CA ASP A 112 -30.88 2.90 -3.89
C ASP A 112 -30.63 1.67 -4.78
N HIS A 113 -29.45 1.59 -5.38
CA HIS A 113 -29.01 0.49 -6.23
C HIS A 113 -27.64 -0.02 -5.78
N TYR A 114 -27.35 -1.28 -6.10
CA TYR A 114 -26.02 -1.82 -5.90
C TYR A 114 -25.01 -1.15 -6.83
N SER A 115 -23.89 -0.72 -6.26
CA SER A 115 -22.74 -0.20 -7.01
C SER A 115 -21.46 -0.80 -6.46
N THR A 116 -20.47 -1.03 -7.34
CA THR A 116 -19.15 -1.54 -6.95
C THR A 116 -18.35 -0.52 -6.17
N THR A 117 -18.68 0.78 -6.25
CA THR A 117 -17.91 1.88 -5.65
C THR A 117 -17.66 1.67 -4.16
N ARG A 118 -18.69 1.31 -3.38
CA ARG A 118 -18.53 1.04 -1.94
C ARG A 118 -17.47 -0.04 -1.69
N ALA A 119 -17.54 -1.08 -2.50
CA ALA A 119 -16.68 -2.22 -2.36
C ALA A 119 -15.23 -1.88 -2.76
N ASP A 120 -15.05 -1.10 -3.82
CA ASP A 120 -13.75 -0.58 -4.25
C ASP A 120 -13.16 0.36 -3.19
N THR A 121 -13.97 1.23 -2.57
CA THR A 121 -13.53 2.06 -1.44
C THR A 121 -13.13 1.21 -0.23
N THR A 122 -13.89 0.15 0.08
CA THR A 122 -13.54 -0.78 1.16
C THR A 122 -12.19 -1.45 0.91
N VAL A 123 -11.89 -1.80 -0.34
CA VAL A 123 -10.57 -2.33 -0.73
C VAL A 123 -9.48 -1.30 -0.45
N ILE A 124 -9.66 -0.05 -0.88
CA ILE A 124 -8.67 1.03 -0.68
C ILE A 124 -8.42 1.26 0.82
N LEU A 125 -9.49 1.42 1.61
CA LEU A 125 -9.40 1.62 3.05
C LEU A 125 -8.77 0.42 3.77
N GLY A 126 -9.10 -0.80 3.32
CA GLY A 126 -8.51 -2.03 3.84
C GLY A 126 -7.00 -2.08 3.63
N VAL A 127 -6.52 -1.85 2.40
CA VAL A 127 -5.07 -1.80 2.09
C VAL A 127 -4.38 -0.69 2.87
N GLY A 128 -4.99 0.50 2.96
CA GLY A 128 -4.43 1.63 3.70
C GLY A 128 -4.25 1.30 5.19
N ALA A 129 -5.28 0.76 5.83
CA ALA A 129 -5.20 0.33 7.23
C ALA A 129 -4.15 -0.77 7.45
N GLY A 130 -4.10 -1.77 6.55
CA GLY A 130 -3.08 -2.82 6.62
C GLY A 130 -1.66 -2.29 6.43
N THR A 131 -1.49 -1.30 5.56
CA THR A 131 -0.21 -0.61 5.34
C THR A 131 0.23 0.14 6.59
N CYS A 132 -0.67 0.86 7.26
CA CYS A 132 -0.39 1.53 8.54
C CYS A 132 0.11 0.54 9.60
N VAL A 133 -0.58 -0.59 9.76
CA VAL A 133 -0.18 -1.67 10.69
C VAL A 133 1.18 -2.24 10.30
N GLY A 134 1.40 -2.54 9.02
CA GLY A 134 2.64 -3.15 8.57
C GLY A 134 3.85 -2.22 8.69
N VAL A 135 3.70 -0.93 8.37
CA VAL A 135 4.76 0.08 8.56
C VAL A 135 5.11 0.24 10.03
N TRP A 136 4.10 0.27 10.92
CA TRP A 136 4.32 0.25 12.37
C TRP A 136 5.09 -1.01 12.80
N LEU A 137 4.66 -2.21 12.38
CA LEU A 137 5.34 -3.47 12.69
C LEU A 137 6.80 -3.49 12.22
N THR A 138 7.06 -3.09 10.98
CA THR A 138 8.40 -3.02 10.40
C THR A 138 9.32 -2.08 11.19
N ASN A 139 8.78 -0.96 11.69
CA ASN A 139 9.50 -0.05 12.58
C ASN A 139 9.80 -0.69 13.94
N GLN A 140 8.83 -1.37 14.56
CA GLN A 140 9.04 -2.06 15.84
C GLN A 140 10.05 -3.22 15.74
N LEU A 141 10.13 -3.87 14.58
CA LEU A 141 11.10 -4.94 14.30
C LEU A 141 12.49 -4.42 13.93
N GLY A 142 12.69 -3.10 13.85
CA GLY A 142 13.98 -2.50 13.45
C GLY A 142 14.35 -2.77 11.99
N LEU A 143 13.40 -3.22 11.16
CA LEU A 143 13.60 -3.49 9.73
C LEU A 143 13.58 -2.21 8.88
N THR A 144 13.47 -1.05 9.50
CA THR A 144 13.58 0.24 8.83
C THR A 144 15.03 0.46 8.42
N TYR A 145 15.28 0.32 7.12
CA TYR A 145 16.60 0.57 6.54
C TYR A 145 16.86 2.08 6.48
N ILE A 146 17.85 2.53 7.25
CA ILE A 146 18.55 3.80 7.05
C ILE A 146 19.92 3.38 6.50
N PRO A 147 20.38 3.87 5.34
CA PRO A 147 21.65 3.47 4.80
C PRO A 147 22.72 4.05 5.70
N ALA A 148 23.64 3.19 6.13
CA ALA A 148 24.88 3.64 6.70
C ALA A 148 25.85 3.97 5.57
N GLY A 149 26.28 5.23 5.46
CA GLY A 149 27.34 5.65 4.54
C GLY A 149 27.28 7.13 4.16
N ASP A 150 28.45 7.71 3.94
CA ASP A 150 28.57 9.06 3.37
C ASP A 150 28.24 9.03 1.87
N PHE A 151 27.54 10.06 1.40
CA PHE A 151 27.27 10.23 -0.02
C PHE A 151 28.57 10.58 -0.78
N PRO A 152 28.78 10.09 -2.02
CA PRO A 152 27.86 9.29 -2.84
C PRO A 152 27.94 7.78 -2.58
N LEU A 153 26.79 7.13 -2.48
CA LEU A 153 26.69 5.67 -2.36
C LEU A 153 27.28 4.99 -3.59
N THR A 154 28.22 4.06 -3.38
CA THR A 154 28.86 3.29 -4.46
C THR A 154 27.86 2.33 -5.10
N ILE A 155 27.67 2.43 -6.41
CA ILE A 155 26.81 1.52 -7.19
C ILE A 155 27.52 0.17 -7.31
N PRO A 156 26.97 -0.94 -6.78
CA PRO A 156 27.56 -2.24 -6.99
C PRO A 156 27.34 -2.66 -8.46
N PRO A 157 28.29 -3.39 -9.07
CA PRO A 157 28.18 -3.81 -10.46
C PRO A 157 26.95 -4.71 -10.68
N ILE A 158 26.30 -4.56 -11.83
CA ILE A 158 25.19 -5.44 -12.24
C ILE A 158 25.76 -6.84 -12.48
N THR A 159 25.61 -7.69 -11.48
CA THR A 159 26.03 -9.10 -11.53
C THR A 159 24.83 -10.00 -11.76
N PHE A 160 25.06 -11.19 -12.33
CA PHE A 160 24.01 -12.19 -12.51
C PHE A 160 23.33 -12.56 -11.18
N ASN A 161 24.09 -12.62 -10.09
CA ASN A 161 23.57 -12.90 -8.74
C ASN A 161 22.59 -11.83 -8.27
N LEU A 162 22.88 -10.54 -8.53
CA LEU A 162 21.97 -9.45 -8.19
C LEU A 162 20.67 -9.56 -9.00
N LEU A 163 20.76 -9.81 -10.31
CA LEU A 163 19.59 -9.99 -11.17
C LEU A 163 18.71 -11.16 -10.68
N LEU A 164 19.34 -12.28 -10.31
CA LEU A 164 18.65 -13.44 -9.77
C LEU A 164 17.92 -13.11 -8.45
N LYS A 165 18.57 -12.38 -7.52
CA LYS A 165 17.93 -11.92 -6.27
C LYS A 165 16.70 -11.06 -6.55
N VAL A 166 16.77 -10.12 -7.50
CA VAL A 166 15.63 -9.26 -7.88
C VAL A 166 14.47 -10.07 -8.46
N ILE A 167 14.76 -11.01 -9.36
CA ILE A 167 13.73 -11.88 -9.96
C ILE A 167 13.07 -12.74 -8.86
N LEU A 168 13.88 -13.29 -7.95
CA LEU A 168 13.36 -14.13 -6.88
C LEU A 168 12.53 -13.32 -5.87
N ARG A 169 12.94 -12.09 -5.52
CA ARG A 169 12.11 -11.15 -4.75
C ARG A 169 10.78 -10.91 -5.45
N PHE A 170 10.80 -10.63 -6.74
CA PHE A 170 9.56 -10.37 -7.49
C PHE A 170 8.60 -11.56 -7.45
N ILE A 171 9.09 -12.75 -7.77
CA ILE A 171 8.27 -13.97 -7.79
C ILE A 171 7.74 -14.27 -6.38
N LEU A 172 8.61 -14.26 -5.37
CA LEU A 172 8.25 -14.56 -3.99
C LEU A 172 7.23 -13.56 -3.44
N GLY A 173 7.44 -12.26 -3.65
CA GLY A 173 6.51 -11.22 -3.23
C GLY A 173 5.13 -11.36 -3.86
N VAL A 174 5.06 -11.57 -5.19
CA VAL A 174 3.79 -11.79 -5.88
C VAL A 174 3.10 -13.06 -5.38
N PHE A 175 3.85 -14.15 -5.22
CA PHE A 175 3.33 -15.41 -4.70
C PHE A 175 2.71 -15.24 -3.31
N LEU A 176 3.43 -14.62 -2.37
CA LEU A 176 2.95 -14.38 -1.01
C LEU A 176 1.67 -13.52 -0.98
N LEU A 177 1.60 -12.48 -1.82
CA LEU A 177 0.40 -11.63 -1.90
C LEU A 177 -0.81 -12.38 -2.49
N VAL A 178 -0.60 -13.21 -3.51
CA VAL A 178 -1.66 -14.03 -4.11
C VAL A 178 -2.18 -15.07 -3.12
N VAL A 179 -1.27 -15.77 -2.42
CA VAL A 179 -1.63 -16.74 -1.38
C VAL A 179 -2.39 -16.05 -0.25
N THR A 180 -1.91 -14.90 0.22
CA THR A 180 -2.58 -14.10 1.27
C THR A 180 -4.00 -13.73 0.85
N ARG A 181 -4.18 -13.25 -0.38
CA ARG A 181 -5.51 -12.92 -0.92
C ARG A 181 -6.43 -14.14 -0.94
N TYR A 182 -5.94 -15.27 -1.42
CA TYR A 182 -6.73 -16.50 -1.50
C TYR A 182 -7.14 -17.00 -0.11
N VAL A 183 -6.20 -17.09 0.82
CA VAL A 183 -6.42 -17.57 2.19
C VAL A 183 -7.35 -16.61 2.94
N ALA A 184 -7.02 -15.32 3.01
CA ALA A 184 -7.80 -14.34 3.77
C ALA A 184 -9.24 -14.24 3.25
N LYS A 185 -9.44 -14.22 1.92
CA LYS A 185 -10.78 -14.22 1.32
C LYS A 185 -11.56 -15.48 1.69
N THR A 186 -10.92 -16.65 1.58
CA THR A 186 -11.58 -17.94 1.84
C THR A 186 -11.98 -18.08 3.31
N LEU A 187 -11.07 -17.76 4.22
CA LEU A 187 -11.34 -17.79 5.66
C LEU A 187 -12.43 -16.77 6.05
N SER A 188 -12.35 -15.55 5.54
CA SER A 188 -13.35 -14.51 5.82
C SER A 188 -14.74 -14.93 5.35
N LEU A 189 -14.86 -15.44 4.12
CA LEU A 189 -16.14 -15.91 3.58
C LEU A 189 -16.68 -17.14 4.33
N LYS A 190 -15.82 -18.09 4.71
CA LYS A 190 -16.23 -19.25 5.52
C LYS A 190 -16.72 -18.82 6.90
N ALA A 191 -16.00 -17.92 7.56
CA ALA A 191 -16.36 -17.39 8.88
C ALA A 191 -17.69 -16.65 8.83
N LEU A 192 -17.87 -15.74 7.87
CA LEU A 192 -19.13 -14.99 7.69
C LEU A 192 -20.28 -15.91 7.26
N GLY A 193 -20.04 -16.89 6.40
CA GLY A 193 -21.04 -17.88 6.00
C GLY A 193 -21.52 -18.72 7.17
N SER A 194 -20.61 -19.14 8.05
CA SER A 194 -20.95 -19.84 9.28
C SER A 194 -21.70 -18.93 10.27
N TRP A 195 -21.27 -17.68 10.42
CA TRP A 195 -21.85 -16.72 11.35
C TRP A 195 -23.30 -16.36 10.98
N TYR A 196 -23.54 -16.03 9.72
CA TYR A 196 -24.86 -15.67 9.21
C TYR A 196 -25.69 -16.89 8.78
N LYS A 197 -25.12 -18.10 8.82
CA LYS A 197 -25.74 -19.36 8.37
C LYS A 197 -26.27 -19.29 6.93
N VAL A 198 -25.53 -18.64 6.02
CA VAL A 198 -25.92 -18.47 4.61
C VAL A 198 -24.92 -19.15 3.68
N SER A 199 -25.41 -19.73 2.58
CA SER A 199 -24.56 -20.26 1.52
C SER A 199 -23.85 -19.13 0.77
N MET A 200 -22.52 -19.18 0.75
CA MET A 200 -21.66 -18.23 0.03
C MET A 200 -21.49 -18.57 -1.47
N HIS A 201 -22.38 -19.39 -2.04
CA HIS A 201 -22.39 -19.66 -3.47
C HIS A 201 -23.16 -18.58 -4.24
N ASP A 202 -24.17 -17.98 -3.62
CA ASP A 202 -24.98 -16.93 -4.21
C ASP A 202 -24.24 -15.58 -4.21
N GLN A 203 -24.25 -14.91 -5.36
CA GLN A 203 -23.63 -13.61 -5.54
C GLN A 203 -24.41 -12.50 -4.82
N LEU A 204 -25.74 -12.59 -4.75
CA LEU A 204 -26.56 -11.59 -4.06
C LEU A 204 -26.29 -11.60 -2.55
N VAL A 205 -26.03 -12.77 -1.98
CA VAL A 205 -25.61 -12.92 -0.58
C VAL A 205 -24.26 -12.22 -0.34
N LYS A 206 -23.30 -12.36 -1.27
CA LYS A 206 -21.99 -11.70 -1.16
C LYS A 206 -22.04 -10.18 -1.30
N GLN A 207 -23.12 -9.62 -1.86
CA GLN A 207 -23.33 -8.18 -2.02
C GLN A 207 -24.01 -7.54 -0.80
N ARG A 208 -24.52 -8.34 0.15
CA ARG A 208 -25.05 -7.84 1.42
C ARG A 208 -23.95 -7.09 2.16
N LEU A 209 -24.28 -5.94 2.72
CA LEU A 209 -23.33 -5.06 3.41
C LEU A 209 -22.56 -5.80 4.51
N GLU A 210 -23.27 -6.61 5.29
CA GLU A 210 -22.76 -7.45 6.39
C GLU A 210 -21.70 -8.47 5.95
N ILE A 211 -21.66 -8.81 4.67
CA ILE A 211 -20.73 -9.79 4.12
C ILE A 211 -19.68 -9.07 3.28
N GLU A 212 -20.13 -8.26 2.32
CA GLU A 212 -19.27 -7.60 1.34
C GLU A 212 -18.18 -6.75 1.98
N VAL A 213 -18.56 -5.91 2.94
CA VAL A 213 -17.63 -4.99 3.58
C VAL A 213 -16.62 -5.77 4.43
N PRO A 214 -17.02 -6.63 5.38
CA PRO A 214 -16.06 -7.33 6.23
C PRO A 214 -15.10 -8.25 5.47
N TYR A 215 -15.57 -9.06 4.52
CA TYR A 215 -14.65 -9.99 3.84
C TYR A 215 -13.65 -9.24 2.97
N LYS A 216 -14.06 -8.18 2.26
CA LYS A 216 -13.15 -7.38 1.44
C LYS A 216 -12.17 -6.65 2.33
N TYR A 217 -12.67 -5.97 3.37
CA TYR A 217 -11.84 -5.21 4.28
C TYR A 217 -10.74 -6.08 4.89
N VAL A 218 -11.11 -7.21 5.51
CA VAL A 218 -10.13 -8.15 6.11
C VAL A 218 -9.14 -8.67 5.08
N THR A 219 -9.60 -9.10 3.90
CA THR A 219 -8.72 -9.62 2.85
C THR A 219 -7.65 -8.61 2.46
N TYR A 220 -8.05 -7.36 2.23
CA TYR A 220 -7.14 -6.33 1.72
C TYR A 220 -6.31 -5.67 2.83
N THR A 221 -6.79 -5.64 4.07
CA THR A 221 -5.95 -5.34 5.24
C THR A 221 -4.85 -6.39 5.42
N SER A 222 -5.15 -7.69 5.28
CA SER A 222 -4.13 -8.74 5.31
C SER A 222 -3.09 -8.58 4.21
N ILE A 223 -3.50 -8.24 2.98
CA ILE A 223 -2.59 -7.96 1.87
C ILE A 223 -1.67 -6.77 2.20
N GLY A 224 -2.21 -5.69 2.78
CA GLY A 224 -1.42 -4.54 3.22
C GLY A 224 -0.35 -4.93 4.23
N ILE A 225 -0.74 -5.62 5.31
CA ILE A 225 0.19 -6.07 6.37
C ILE A 225 1.28 -6.99 5.79
N VAL A 226 0.89 -7.97 4.98
CA VAL A 226 1.86 -8.90 4.39
C VAL A 226 2.82 -8.18 3.46
N GLY A 227 2.31 -7.28 2.62
CA GLY A 227 3.14 -6.54 1.67
C GLY A 227 4.15 -5.59 2.33
N THR A 228 3.81 -5.00 3.48
CA THR A 228 4.64 -3.96 4.11
C THR A 228 5.40 -4.40 5.36
N ALA A 229 5.08 -5.56 5.94
CA ALA A 229 5.82 -6.14 7.07
C ALA A 229 6.39 -7.53 6.77
N ILE A 230 5.53 -8.48 6.42
CA ILE A 230 5.93 -9.90 6.32
C ILE A 230 6.87 -10.15 5.14
N VAL A 231 6.57 -9.59 3.97
CA VAL A 231 7.41 -9.74 2.78
C VAL A 231 8.81 -9.14 3.01
N PRO A 232 8.96 -7.89 3.48
CA PRO A 232 10.28 -7.34 3.84
C PRO A 232 11.02 -8.19 4.89
N TRP A 233 10.33 -8.68 5.92
CA TRP A 233 10.92 -9.54 6.94
C TRP A 233 11.45 -10.86 6.38
N ILE A 234 10.69 -11.50 5.48
CA ILE A 234 11.13 -12.72 4.79
C ILE A 234 12.35 -12.45 3.92
N TYR A 235 12.39 -11.33 3.18
CA TYR A 235 13.56 -10.97 2.38
C TYR A 235 14.80 -10.78 3.24
N HIS A 236 14.66 -10.13 4.40
CA HIS A 236 15.75 -9.96 5.35
C HIS A 236 16.28 -11.30 5.87
N ILE A 237 15.39 -12.25 6.21
CA ILE A 237 15.81 -13.59 6.70
C ILE A 237 16.50 -14.41 5.62
N LEU A 238 16.04 -14.32 4.37
CA LEU A 238 16.56 -15.10 3.25
C LEU A 238 17.79 -14.47 2.57
N ASP A 239 18.29 -13.33 3.08
CA ASP A 239 19.29 -12.48 2.42
C ASP A 239 18.93 -12.22 0.94
N LEU A 240 17.63 -12.07 0.66
CA LEU A 240 17.13 -11.76 -0.67
C LEU A 240 17.13 -10.27 -0.87
#